data_AF-A0A744FFD6-F1
#
_entry.id   AF-A0A744FFD6-F1
#
_cell.length_a   1.000
_cell.length_b   1.000
_cell.length_c   1.000
_cell.angle_alpha   90.00
_cell.angle_beta   90.00
_cell.angle_gamma   90.00
#
_symmetry.space_group_name_H-M   'P 1'
#
loop_
_entity.id
_entity.type
_entity.pdbx_description
1 polymer ?
#
loop_
_entity_poly.entity_id
_entity_poly.type
_entity_poly.pdbx_seq_one_letter_code
_entity_poly.pdbx_strand_id
1 'polypeptide(L)'
;MKYSVLALFVSAALLPLSASARHYTFNSALIDGGKGNVDVSLFNEGLQLPGIYNVTVTVNGNTVDSDVAVPFRLSGEGKQRTLHPCLTAEQLTRYGVDISGYPALSADAQCADPEVIPQSTADFDFNRQQLSLVFPPQAMLPVLKGIAPETLWDDGIPALMLGWDASTQHSEYRGPWTYRSDSSYVRLQPGLNLGPWRLRNASTWQKNSSQPGKWQSAWTYAERGINSLKSRLTLGESYTTGNVFDSVPFRGVMLASDENMVPSDQRDFAPVVRGIARTQARVEVKQNGYTMT
;
A
#
# COMPACT_ATOMS: atom_id res chain seq x y z
N MET A 1 29.80 51.76 46.09
CA MET A 1 28.40 52.23 46.07
C MET A 1 27.63 51.41 47.10
N LYS A 2 27.18 52.02 48.20
CA LYS A 2 26.42 51.32 49.25
C LYS A 2 24.95 51.34 48.84
N TYR A 3 24.48 50.26 48.21
CA TYR A 3 23.04 50.10 47.96
C TYR A 3 22.33 49.91 49.30
N SER A 4 21.36 50.77 49.60
CA SER A 4 20.56 50.69 50.81
C SER A 4 19.81 49.36 50.83
N VAL A 5 20.01 48.54 51.86
CA VAL A 5 19.30 47.27 52.07
C VAL A 5 17.77 47.46 52.02
N LEU A 6 17.30 48.66 52.40
CA LEU A 6 15.90 49.05 52.32
C LEU A 6 15.39 49.13 50.87
N ALA A 7 16.21 49.62 49.93
CA ALA A 7 15.84 49.73 48.53
C ALA A 7 15.72 48.36 47.84
N LEU A 8 16.49 47.37 48.30
CA LEU A 8 16.44 45.98 47.83
C LEU A 8 15.19 45.23 48.33
N PHE A 9 14.76 45.49 49.57
CA PHE A 9 13.50 44.93 50.09
C PHE A 9 12.26 45.55 49.43
N VAL A 10 12.28 46.86 49.16
CA VAL A 10 11.16 47.55 48.52
C VAL A 10 11.01 47.11 47.05
N SER A 11 12.13 46.88 46.34
CA SER A 11 12.09 46.38 44.96
C SER A 11 11.67 44.90 44.87
N ALA A 12 11.98 44.07 45.87
CA ALA A 12 11.49 42.68 45.93
C ALA A 12 9.99 42.58 46.24
N ALA A 13 9.44 43.50 47.04
CA ALA A 13 8.01 43.52 47.40
C ALA A 13 7.10 44.09 46.28
N LEU A 14 7.67 44.83 45.32
CA LEU A 14 6.96 45.46 44.21
C LEU A 14 7.00 44.63 42.91
N LEU A 15 7.56 43.43 42.93
CA LEU A 15 7.44 42.49 41.81
C LEU A 15 5.98 42.01 41.72
N PRO A 16 5.25 42.32 40.64
CA PRO A 16 3.87 41.88 40.50
C PRO A 16 3.84 40.36 40.39
N LEU A 17 3.32 39.70 41.43
CA LEU A 17 2.93 38.29 41.36
C LEU A 17 1.70 38.19 40.46
N SER A 18 1.93 37.92 39.18
CA SER A 18 0.87 37.55 38.25
C SER A 18 0.37 36.14 38.58
N ALA A 19 -0.50 36.02 39.57
CA ALA A 19 -1.32 34.84 39.78
C ALA A 19 -2.73 35.11 39.25
N SER A 20 -2.97 34.71 38.00
CA SER A 20 -4.31 34.68 37.42
C SER A 20 -4.60 33.27 36.96
N ALA A 21 -5.20 32.47 37.84
CA ALA A 21 -5.88 31.24 37.45
C ALA A 21 -7.38 31.58 37.34
N ARG A 22 -7.81 32.06 36.17
CA ARG A 22 -9.24 32.09 35.85
C ARG A 22 -9.65 30.66 35.51
N HIS A 23 -10.36 30.01 36.43
CA HIS A 23 -11.01 28.73 36.17
C HIS A 23 -12.39 29.03 35.59
N TYR A 24 -12.65 28.53 34.38
CA TYR A 24 -13.93 28.67 33.70
C TYR A 24 -14.75 27.41 33.98
N THR A 25 -15.96 27.57 34.52
CA THR A 25 -16.88 26.46 34.76
C THR A 25 -18.22 26.73 34.09
N PHE A 26 -18.78 25.69 33.49
CA PHE A 26 -20.15 25.64 33.00
C PHE A 26 -21.10 25.52 34.18
N ASN A 27 -22.18 26.30 34.13
CA ASN A 27 -23.26 26.21 35.11
C ASN A 27 -24.27 25.16 34.63
N SER A 28 -24.36 24.03 35.34
CA SER A 28 -25.30 22.94 35.01
C SER A 28 -26.76 23.36 35.03
N ALA A 29 -27.13 24.39 35.82
CA ALA A 29 -28.50 24.89 35.89
C ALA A 29 -28.97 25.59 34.60
N LEU A 30 -28.06 25.96 33.71
CA LEU A 30 -28.38 26.54 32.41
C LEU A 30 -28.68 25.48 31.33
N ILE A 31 -28.47 24.19 31.64
CA ILE A 31 -28.78 23.08 30.75
C ILE A 31 -30.21 22.60 31.05
N ASP A 32 -30.99 22.35 30.00
CA ASP A 32 -32.38 21.85 30.07
C ASP A 32 -33.34 22.70 30.93
N GLY A 33 -33.15 24.03 30.91
CA GLY A 33 -34.01 24.98 31.63
C GLY A 33 -34.02 24.79 33.16
N GLY A 34 -32.95 24.21 33.72
CA GLY A 34 -32.78 24.01 35.17
C GLY A 34 -33.58 22.84 35.75
N LYS A 35 -34.17 21.99 34.90
CA LYS A 35 -34.99 20.86 35.32
C LYS A 35 -34.22 19.55 35.55
N GLY A 36 -32.94 19.50 35.15
CA GLY A 36 -32.09 18.33 35.27
C GLY A 36 -30.84 18.59 36.10
N ASN A 37 -30.46 17.60 36.92
CA ASN A 37 -29.16 17.60 37.60
C ASN A 37 -28.11 17.04 36.62
N VAL A 38 -27.65 17.88 35.69
CA VAL A 38 -26.69 17.50 34.64
C VAL A 38 -25.26 17.61 35.19
N ASP A 39 -24.51 16.52 35.12
CA ASP A 39 -23.09 16.52 35.47
C ASP A 39 -22.26 17.14 34.34
N VAL A 40 -21.63 18.28 34.63
CA VAL A 40 -20.76 19.02 33.70
C VAL A 40 -19.29 19.00 34.15
N SER A 41 -18.94 18.17 35.13
CA SER A 41 -17.58 18.09 35.71
C SER A 41 -16.51 17.81 34.65
N LEU A 42 -16.75 16.82 33.77
CA LEU A 42 -15.86 16.45 32.67
C LEU A 42 -15.68 17.59 31.65
N PHE A 43 -16.75 18.31 31.32
CA PHE A 43 -16.69 19.46 30.41
C PHE A 43 -15.89 20.62 31.00
N ASN A 44 -15.96 20.82 32.32
CA ASN A 44 -15.15 21.81 33.04
C ASN A 44 -13.65 21.46 33.05
N GLU A 45 -13.31 20.17 32.89
CA GLU A 45 -11.93 19.70 32.71
C GLU A 45 -11.46 19.82 31.25
N GLY A 46 -12.32 20.28 30.32
CA GLY A 46 -12.02 20.35 28.88
C GLY A 46 -12.12 19.01 28.16
N LEU A 47 -12.73 18.01 28.81
CA LEU A 47 -12.88 16.65 28.29
C LEU A 47 -14.31 16.39 27.82
N GLN A 48 -14.46 15.31 27.06
CA GLN A 48 -15.75 14.81 26.60
C GLN A 48 -16.17 13.57 27.39
N LEU A 49 -17.43 13.18 27.27
CA LEU A 49 -17.92 11.96 27.90
C LEU A 49 -17.35 10.72 27.18
N PRO A 50 -17.04 9.63 27.89
CA PRO A 50 -16.78 8.34 27.25
C PRO A 50 -18.08 7.81 26.64
N GLY A 51 -17.97 7.10 25.52
CA GLY A 51 -19.14 6.66 24.77
C GLY A 51 -18.79 6.19 23.38
N ILE A 52 -19.81 5.89 22.59
CA ILE A 52 -19.65 5.53 21.18
C ILE A 52 -19.93 6.78 20.36
N TYR A 53 -18.98 7.15 19.51
CA TYR A 53 -19.09 8.28 18.60
C TYR A 53 -18.95 7.81 17.17
N ASN A 54 -19.84 8.27 16.29
CA ASN A 54 -19.67 8.12 14.86
C ASN A 54 -18.62 9.11 14.40
N VAL A 55 -17.53 8.61 13.81
CA VAL A 55 -16.38 9.44 13.43
C VAL A 55 -15.90 9.11 12.02
N THR A 56 -15.34 10.12 11.36
CA THR A 56 -14.48 9.92 10.19
C THR A 56 -13.06 9.65 10.67
N VAL A 57 -12.48 8.53 10.27
CA VAL A 57 -11.14 8.11 10.68
C VAL A 57 -10.13 8.54 9.63
N THR A 58 -9.11 9.28 10.05
CA THR A 58 -7.99 9.68 9.22
C THR A 58 -6.69 9.09 9.76
N VAL A 59 -5.88 8.49 8.88
CA VAL A 59 -4.54 7.98 9.20
C VAL A 59 -3.50 8.75 8.40
N ASN A 60 -2.54 9.37 9.09
CA ASN A 60 -1.48 10.18 8.50
C ASN A 60 -2.01 11.24 7.49
N GLY A 61 -3.21 11.78 7.77
CA GLY A 61 -3.88 12.81 6.96
C GLY A 61 -4.80 12.27 5.85
N ASN A 62 -4.85 10.96 5.61
CA ASN A 62 -5.75 10.36 4.63
C ASN A 62 -6.99 9.78 5.30
N THR A 63 -8.18 10.02 4.76
CA THR A 63 -9.40 9.36 5.22
C THR A 63 -9.37 7.88 4.86
N VAL A 64 -9.48 7.01 5.87
CA VAL A 64 -9.45 5.55 5.73
C VAL A 64 -10.79 4.90 6.06
N ASP A 65 -11.65 5.61 6.79
CA ASP A 65 -13.00 5.17 7.12
C ASP A 65 -13.90 6.39 7.39
N SER A 66 -15.19 6.24 7.17
CA SER A 66 -16.17 7.32 7.31
C SER A 66 -17.41 6.82 8.03
N ASP A 67 -17.93 7.61 8.97
CA ASP A 67 -19.15 7.30 9.73
C ASP A 67 -19.08 5.97 10.52
N VAL A 68 -17.94 5.72 11.17
CA VAL A 68 -17.73 4.52 11.97
C VAL A 68 -18.00 4.79 13.44
N ALA A 69 -18.81 3.93 14.06
CA ALA A 69 -19.04 3.92 15.49
C ALA A 69 -17.79 3.44 16.24
N VAL A 70 -17.06 4.37 16.85
CA VAL A 70 -15.85 4.08 17.65
C VAL A 70 -16.16 4.28 19.13
N PRO A 71 -15.94 3.27 19.99
CA PRO A 71 -16.01 3.44 21.44
C PRO A 71 -14.79 4.23 21.94
N PHE A 72 -15.02 5.20 22.81
CA PHE A 72 -14.00 5.97 23.50
C PHE A 72 -14.06 5.73 25.01
N ARG A 73 -12.89 5.55 25.62
CA ARG A 73 -12.75 5.35 27.06
C ARG A 73 -11.87 6.42 27.67
N LEU A 74 -12.20 6.83 28.89
CA LEU A 74 -11.32 7.66 29.69
C LEU A 74 -10.16 6.81 30.21
N SER A 75 -8.95 7.29 29.99
CA SER A 75 -7.72 6.75 30.59
C SER A 75 -7.01 7.84 31.37
N GLY A 76 -6.21 7.46 32.38
CA GLY A 76 -5.46 8.39 33.23
C GLY A 76 -6.20 8.87 34.49
N GLU A 77 -5.47 9.57 35.37
CA GLU A 77 -5.99 10.09 36.64
C GLU A 77 -5.84 11.62 36.76
N GLY A 78 -6.78 12.25 37.48
CA GLY A 78 -6.77 13.69 37.73
C GLY A 78 -6.77 14.53 36.45
N LYS A 79 -5.83 15.48 36.33
CA LYS A 79 -5.71 16.40 35.18
C LYS A 79 -5.06 15.78 33.93
N GLN A 80 -4.66 14.51 33.99
CA GLN A 80 -4.07 13.76 32.86
C GLN A 80 -5.09 12.83 32.19
N ARG A 81 -6.37 12.96 32.53
CA ARG A 81 -7.42 12.17 31.89
C ARG A 81 -7.55 12.56 30.42
N THR A 82 -7.60 11.56 29.54
CA THR A 82 -7.77 11.73 28.10
C THR A 82 -8.76 10.71 27.56
N LEU A 83 -9.44 11.05 26.47
CA LEU A 83 -10.29 10.12 25.74
C LEU A 83 -9.44 9.32 24.76
N HIS A 84 -9.43 7.99 24.90
CA HIS A 84 -8.73 7.10 23.98
C HIS A 84 -9.74 6.33 23.12
N PRO A 85 -9.52 6.24 21.79
CA PRO A 85 -10.32 5.39 20.94
C PRO A 85 -9.99 3.92 21.22
N CYS A 86 -11.03 3.08 21.27
CA CYS A 86 -10.92 1.64 21.30
C CYS A 86 -11.15 1.10 19.89
N LEU A 87 -10.07 0.79 19.18
CA LEU A 87 -10.14 0.17 17.85
C LEU A 87 -9.93 -1.35 17.96
N THR A 88 -10.37 -2.11 16.96
CA THR A 88 -10.02 -3.53 16.85
C THR A 88 -8.72 -3.71 16.07
N ALA A 89 -8.04 -4.84 16.29
CA ALA A 89 -6.87 -5.24 15.49
C ALA A 89 -7.19 -5.27 13.98
N GLU A 90 -8.40 -5.70 13.62
CA GLU A 90 -8.87 -5.72 12.23
C GLU A 90 -9.02 -4.31 11.67
N GLN A 91 -9.58 -3.37 12.43
CA GLN A 91 -9.67 -1.96 12.02
C GLN A 91 -8.29 -1.36 11.78
N LEU A 92 -7.35 -1.53 12.72
CA LEU A 92 -5.97 -1.04 12.58
C LEU A 92 -5.29 -1.60 11.33
N THR A 93 -5.41 -2.92 11.12
CA THR A 93 -4.83 -3.59 9.93
C THR A 93 -5.47 -3.07 8.64
N ARG A 94 -6.80 -2.91 8.62
CA ARG A 94 -7.54 -2.36 7.48
C ARG A 94 -7.14 -0.92 7.17
N TYR A 95 -6.80 -0.14 8.20
CA TYR A 95 -6.30 1.23 8.06
C TYR A 95 -4.83 1.30 7.64
N GLY A 96 -4.18 0.15 7.39
CA GLY A 96 -2.82 0.06 6.90
C GLY A 96 -1.76 0.08 8.00
N VAL A 97 -2.12 -0.21 9.25
CA VAL A 97 -1.16 -0.28 10.37
C VAL A 97 -0.62 -1.70 10.49
N ASP A 98 0.71 -1.84 10.59
CA ASP A 98 1.36 -3.11 10.88
C ASP A 98 1.38 -3.36 12.40
N ILE A 99 0.45 -4.20 12.85
CA ILE A 99 0.30 -4.57 14.26
C ILE A 99 1.15 -5.78 14.67
N SER A 100 1.86 -6.43 13.74
CA SER A 100 2.59 -7.68 13.99
C SER A 100 3.72 -7.54 15.02
N GLY A 101 4.30 -6.35 15.12
CA GLY A 101 5.34 -6.00 16.09
C GLY A 101 4.84 -5.65 17.49
N TYR A 102 3.53 -5.61 17.72
CA TYR A 102 2.93 -5.06 18.95
C TYR A 102 1.98 -6.07 19.60
N PRO A 103 2.46 -6.95 20.49
CA PRO A 103 1.64 -8.00 21.11
C PRO A 103 0.41 -7.49 21.88
N ALA A 104 0.46 -6.26 22.39
CA ALA A 104 -0.67 -5.62 23.08
C ALA A 104 -1.82 -5.21 22.14
N LEU A 105 -1.60 -5.23 20.82
CA LEU A 105 -2.60 -4.98 19.78
C LEU A 105 -3.09 -6.28 19.12
N SER A 106 -2.95 -7.43 19.79
CA SER A 106 -3.30 -8.75 19.24
C SER A 106 -4.78 -8.86 18.84
N ALA A 107 -5.10 -9.85 18.01
CA ALA A 107 -6.45 -10.09 17.49
C ALA A 107 -7.54 -10.27 18.56
N ASP A 108 -7.15 -10.68 19.78
CA ASP A 108 -8.06 -10.88 20.92
C ASP A 108 -8.34 -9.58 21.70
N ALA A 109 -7.62 -8.50 21.41
CA ALA A 109 -7.85 -7.20 22.04
C ALA A 109 -9.13 -6.56 21.50
N GLN A 110 -10.21 -6.63 22.28
CA GLN A 110 -11.48 -5.95 21.98
C GLN A 110 -11.38 -4.41 22.03
N CYS A 111 -10.30 -3.88 22.61
CA CYS A 111 -9.96 -2.46 22.61
C CYS A 111 -8.44 -2.34 22.51
N ALA A 112 -7.96 -2.14 21.29
CA ALA A 112 -6.57 -1.88 20.97
C ALA A 112 -6.35 -0.35 20.99
N ASP A 113 -5.51 0.10 21.92
CA ASP A 113 -5.11 1.51 22.01
C ASP A 113 -4.01 1.79 20.98
N PRO A 114 -4.25 2.61 19.95
CA PRO A 114 -3.26 2.90 18.91
C PRO A 114 -1.98 3.51 19.49
N GLU A 115 -2.05 4.22 20.63
CA GLU A 115 -0.92 4.93 21.23
C GLU A 115 0.12 4.00 21.88
N VAL A 116 -0.15 2.70 21.96
CA VAL A 116 0.84 1.67 22.31
C VAL A 116 2.01 1.65 21.30
N ILE A 117 1.76 2.04 20.05
CA ILE A 117 2.81 2.18 19.03
C ILE A 117 3.65 3.42 19.38
N PRO A 118 4.97 3.29 19.58
CA PRO A 118 5.82 4.43 19.89
C PRO A 118 5.70 5.54 18.85
N GLN A 119 5.61 6.79 19.30
CA GLN A 119 5.48 7.97 18.43
C GLN A 119 4.18 8.04 17.60
N SER A 120 3.17 7.26 17.96
CA SER A 120 1.82 7.44 17.44
C SER A 120 1.00 8.40 18.31
N THR A 121 -0.03 9.00 17.73
CA THR A 121 -0.96 9.88 18.44
C THR A 121 -2.38 9.64 17.97
N ALA A 122 -3.35 9.69 18.88
CA ALA A 122 -4.77 9.65 18.56
C ALA A 122 -5.48 10.91 19.07
N ASP A 123 -5.92 11.76 18.15
CA ASP A 123 -6.63 13.00 18.47
C ASP A 123 -8.08 12.95 17.96
N PHE A 124 -9.04 13.16 18.85
CA PHE A 124 -10.46 13.18 18.48
C PHE A 124 -11.01 14.61 18.51
N ASP A 125 -11.25 15.16 17.31
CA ASP A 125 -11.98 16.42 17.15
C ASP A 125 -13.48 16.15 17.19
N PHE A 126 -14.07 16.41 18.36
CA PHE A 126 -15.49 16.22 18.60
C PHE A 126 -16.38 17.08 17.69
N ASN A 127 -15.97 18.32 17.41
CA ASN A 127 -16.78 19.26 16.62
C ASN A 127 -16.85 18.84 15.15
N ARG A 128 -15.77 18.23 14.65
CA ARG A 128 -15.70 17.69 13.29
C ARG A 128 -16.11 16.22 13.20
N GLN A 129 -16.34 15.56 14.33
CA GLN A 129 -16.52 14.11 14.41
C GLN A 129 -15.40 13.37 13.68
N GLN A 130 -14.15 13.77 13.92
CA GLN A 130 -12.99 13.26 13.20
C GLN A 130 -11.95 12.69 14.17
N LEU A 131 -11.58 11.42 13.97
CA LEU A 131 -10.47 10.78 14.66
C LEU A 131 -9.22 10.85 13.78
N SER A 132 -8.21 11.58 14.25
CA SER A 132 -6.91 11.74 13.60
C SER A 132 -5.89 10.83 14.25
N LEU A 133 -5.49 9.79 13.52
CA LEU A 133 -4.46 8.85 13.92
C LEU A 133 -3.18 9.18 13.15
N VAL A 134 -2.08 9.32 13.87
CA VAL A 134 -0.75 9.49 13.26
C VAL A 134 0.11 8.32 13.71
N PHE A 135 0.72 7.63 12.75
CA PHE A 135 1.63 6.51 13.02
C PHE A 135 2.98 6.77 12.36
N PRO A 136 4.10 6.34 12.97
CA PRO A 136 5.39 6.39 12.31
C PRO A 136 5.39 5.49 11.06
N PRO A 137 6.11 5.84 9.98
CA PRO A 137 6.12 5.03 8.75
C PRO A 137 6.53 3.56 8.95
N GLN A 138 7.30 3.26 10.00
CA GLN A 138 7.74 1.91 10.35
C GLN A 138 6.61 1.02 10.89
N ALA A 139 5.54 1.63 11.41
CA ALA A 139 4.34 0.93 11.88
C ALA A 139 3.23 0.90 10.83
N MET A 140 3.52 1.29 9.58
CA MET A 140 2.59 1.23 8.46
C MET A 140 2.93 0.06 7.54
N LEU A 141 1.90 -0.63 7.05
CA LEU A 141 2.04 -1.62 6.00
C LEU A 141 2.53 -0.95 4.71
N PRO A 142 3.39 -1.63 3.93
CA PRO A 142 3.88 -1.08 2.68
C PRO A 142 2.74 -0.90 1.69
N VAL A 143 2.61 0.31 1.16
CA VAL A 143 1.68 0.59 0.06
C VAL A 143 2.27 0.01 -1.22
N LEU A 144 1.69 -1.09 -1.71
CA LEU A 144 2.11 -1.72 -2.95
C LEU A 144 1.62 -0.88 -4.13
N LYS A 145 2.54 -0.22 -4.85
CA LYS A 145 2.22 0.49 -6.09
C LYS A 145 2.40 -0.41 -7.30
N GLY A 146 1.64 -0.13 -8.36
CA GLY A 146 1.79 -0.78 -9.66
C GLY A 146 1.36 -2.25 -9.70
N ILE A 147 0.67 -2.75 -8.66
CA ILE A 147 0.10 -4.09 -8.64
C ILE A 147 -1.23 -4.09 -7.90
N ALA A 148 -2.21 -4.82 -8.42
CA ALA A 148 -3.48 -5.01 -7.74
C ALA A 148 -3.32 -5.99 -6.57
N PRO A 149 -4.12 -5.87 -5.50
CA PRO A 149 -4.23 -6.91 -4.47
C PRO A 149 -4.42 -8.30 -5.08
N GLU A 150 -3.75 -9.31 -4.54
CA GLU A 150 -3.77 -10.69 -5.05
C GLU A 150 -5.20 -11.28 -5.09
N THR A 151 -6.08 -10.83 -4.19
CA THR A 151 -7.50 -11.22 -4.16
C THR A 151 -8.30 -10.77 -5.38
N LEU A 152 -7.80 -9.78 -6.12
CA LEU A 152 -8.42 -9.29 -7.35
C LEU A 152 -7.83 -9.93 -8.61
N TRP A 153 -6.85 -10.83 -8.48
CA TRP A 153 -6.24 -11.47 -9.65
C TRP A 153 -7.17 -12.55 -10.18
N ASP A 154 -7.48 -12.47 -11.47
CA ASP A 154 -8.40 -13.36 -12.15
C ASP A 154 -7.65 -14.24 -13.17
N ASP A 155 -7.91 -15.54 -13.13
CA ASP A 155 -7.42 -16.52 -14.11
C ASP A 155 -8.11 -16.36 -15.48
N GLY A 156 -9.07 -15.46 -15.60
CA GLY A 156 -9.83 -15.15 -16.80
C GLY A 156 -10.73 -16.31 -17.25
N ILE A 157 -11.29 -16.17 -18.44
CA ILE A 157 -12.27 -17.12 -18.98
C ILE A 157 -11.61 -18.20 -19.85
N PRO A 158 -12.23 -19.41 -19.92
CA PRO A 158 -11.87 -20.39 -20.92
C PRO A 158 -12.06 -19.83 -22.34
N ALA A 159 -11.02 -19.90 -23.16
CA ALA A 159 -11.04 -19.33 -24.51
C ALA A 159 -10.10 -20.08 -25.45
N LEU A 160 -10.53 -20.23 -26.70
CA LEU A 160 -9.68 -20.69 -27.79
C LEU A 160 -9.34 -19.49 -28.70
N MET A 161 -8.07 -19.34 -29.02
CA MET A 161 -7.55 -18.23 -29.83
C MET A 161 -6.63 -18.76 -30.92
N LEU A 162 -6.61 -18.08 -32.07
CA LEU A 162 -5.72 -18.40 -33.19
C LEU A 162 -5.15 -17.10 -33.75
N GLY A 163 -3.88 -16.83 -33.44
CA GLY A 163 -3.10 -15.85 -34.19
C GLY A 163 -2.60 -16.46 -35.50
N TRP A 164 -2.62 -15.69 -36.58
CA TRP A 164 -2.07 -16.14 -37.85
C TRP A 164 -1.40 -15.00 -38.60
N ASP A 165 -0.35 -15.32 -39.34
CA ASP A 165 0.34 -14.44 -40.27
C ASP A 165 0.66 -15.23 -41.54
N ALA A 166 0.43 -14.65 -42.71
CA ALA A 166 0.67 -15.33 -43.97
C ALA A 166 1.21 -14.34 -45.00
N SER A 167 2.28 -14.74 -45.68
CA SER A 167 2.90 -13.92 -46.72
C SER A 167 3.34 -14.77 -47.89
N THR A 168 3.32 -14.18 -49.08
CA THR A 168 3.87 -14.78 -50.29
C THR A 168 4.67 -13.74 -51.04
N GLN A 169 5.87 -14.13 -51.48
CA GLN A 169 6.79 -13.29 -52.21
C GLN A 169 7.07 -13.94 -53.56
N HIS A 170 6.78 -13.21 -54.63
CA HIS A 170 7.18 -13.56 -55.99
C HIS A 170 8.36 -12.68 -56.38
N SER A 171 9.45 -13.32 -56.84
CA SER A 171 10.63 -12.64 -57.37
C SER A 171 10.86 -13.07 -58.80
N GLU A 172 10.88 -12.11 -59.72
CA GLU A 172 11.22 -12.33 -61.12
C GLU A 172 12.48 -11.52 -61.46
N TYR A 173 13.51 -12.22 -61.92
CA TYR A 173 14.73 -11.62 -62.45
C TYR A 173 14.70 -11.68 -63.98
N ARG A 174 14.83 -10.52 -64.62
CA ARG A 174 14.89 -10.37 -66.09
C ARG A 174 16.28 -9.86 -66.48
N GLY A 175 17.19 -10.79 -66.79
CA GLY A 175 18.54 -10.55 -67.32
C GLY A 175 18.86 -11.52 -68.46
N PRO A 176 20.14 -11.83 -68.73
CA PRO A 176 20.54 -12.82 -69.75
C PRO A 176 19.92 -14.22 -69.55
N TRP A 177 19.54 -14.53 -68.31
CA TRP A 177 18.74 -15.69 -67.93
C TRP A 177 17.54 -15.24 -67.12
N THR A 178 16.34 -15.72 -67.47
CA THR A 178 15.12 -15.46 -66.69
C THR A 178 15.04 -16.44 -65.53
N TYR A 179 14.90 -15.93 -64.31
CA TYR A 179 14.67 -16.74 -63.12
C TYR A 179 13.44 -16.25 -62.37
N ARG A 180 12.62 -17.19 -61.90
CA ARG A 180 11.43 -16.93 -61.08
C ARG A 180 11.54 -17.74 -59.80
N SER A 181 11.26 -17.09 -58.68
CA SER A 181 11.16 -17.74 -57.38
C SER A 181 9.92 -17.29 -56.64
N ASP A 182 9.20 -18.27 -56.09
CA ASP A 182 8.06 -18.07 -55.22
C ASP A 182 8.44 -18.53 -53.81
N SER A 183 8.13 -17.72 -52.80
CA SER A 183 8.32 -18.08 -51.39
C SER A 183 7.03 -17.79 -50.65
N SER A 184 6.42 -18.81 -50.07
CA SER A 184 5.20 -18.68 -49.27
C SER A 184 5.48 -19.09 -47.83
N TYR A 185 4.95 -18.31 -46.89
CA TYR A 185 5.11 -18.46 -45.46
C TYR A 185 3.77 -18.33 -44.77
N VAL A 186 3.49 -19.20 -43.79
CA VAL A 186 2.33 -19.10 -42.90
C VAL A 186 2.79 -19.40 -41.48
N ARG A 187 2.45 -18.55 -40.52
CA ARG A 187 2.61 -18.79 -39.09
C ARG A 187 1.24 -18.93 -38.46
N LEU A 188 1.07 -20.00 -37.68
CA LEU A 188 -0.12 -20.22 -36.85
C LEU A 188 0.30 -20.23 -35.39
N GLN A 189 -0.46 -19.53 -34.55
CA GLN A 189 -0.26 -19.43 -33.12
C GLN A 189 -1.57 -19.77 -32.38
N PRO A 190 -1.96 -21.05 -32.35
CA PRO A 190 -3.12 -21.46 -31.57
C PRO A 190 -2.81 -21.35 -30.08
N GLY A 191 -3.83 -20.94 -29.32
CA GLY A 191 -3.79 -20.86 -27.87
C GLY A 191 -5.10 -21.35 -27.26
N LEU A 192 -4.98 -22.02 -26.11
CA LEU A 192 -6.11 -22.42 -25.29
C LEU A 192 -5.89 -21.89 -23.87
N ASN A 193 -6.93 -21.27 -23.33
CA ASN A 193 -7.03 -20.81 -21.96
C ASN A 193 -8.05 -21.70 -21.24
N LEU A 194 -7.69 -22.28 -20.11
CA LEU A 194 -8.61 -23.07 -19.28
C LEU A 194 -8.23 -22.91 -17.80
N GLY A 195 -9.00 -22.10 -17.07
CA GLY A 195 -8.63 -21.67 -15.73
C GLY A 195 -7.22 -21.03 -15.73
N PRO A 196 -6.33 -21.36 -14.78
CA PRO A 196 -4.99 -20.77 -14.70
C PRO A 196 -4.05 -21.26 -15.81
N TRP A 197 -4.43 -22.29 -16.57
CA TRP A 197 -3.57 -22.89 -17.59
C TRP A 197 -3.69 -22.19 -18.93
N ARG A 198 -2.53 -21.83 -19.48
CA ARG A 198 -2.40 -21.27 -20.82
C ARG A 198 -1.55 -22.22 -21.66
N LEU A 199 -2.19 -22.89 -22.61
CA LEU A 199 -1.52 -23.70 -23.63
C LEU A 199 -1.24 -22.81 -24.84
N ARG A 200 -0.01 -22.85 -25.34
CA ARG A 200 0.45 -22.06 -26.48
C ARG A 200 1.27 -22.93 -27.42
N ASN A 201 1.07 -22.75 -28.73
CA ASN A 201 1.91 -23.32 -29.76
C ASN A 201 2.24 -22.24 -30.80
N ALA A 202 3.41 -22.33 -31.43
CA ALA A 202 3.71 -21.60 -32.65
C ALA A 202 4.28 -22.56 -33.68
N SER A 203 3.59 -22.65 -34.82
CA SER A 203 3.99 -23.47 -35.95
C SER A 203 4.10 -22.63 -37.20
N THR A 204 5.14 -22.87 -37.99
CA THR A 204 5.36 -22.19 -39.26
C THR A 204 5.32 -23.20 -40.41
N TRP A 205 4.76 -22.78 -41.52
CA TRP A 205 4.81 -23.47 -42.79
C TRP A 205 5.56 -22.62 -43.79
N GLN A 206 6.50 -23.23 -44.50
CA GLN A 206 7.32 -22.54 -45.48
C GLN A 206 7.42 -23.38 -46.74
N LYS A 207 7.30 -22.72 -47.90
CA LYS A 207 7.46 -23.34 -49.22
C LYS A 207 8.24 -22.41 -50.13
N ASN A 208 9.32 -22.92 -50.71
CA ASN A 208 10.16 -22.19 -51.66
C ASN A 208 10.14 -22.89 -53.02
N SER A 209 9.57 -22.23 -54.02
CA SER A 209 9.57 -22.60 -55.44
C SER A 209 9.29 -24.09 -55.65
N SER A 210 10.32 -24.85 -56.03
CA SER A 210 10.25 -26.27 -56.36
C SER A 210 10.29 -27.20 -55.14
N GLN A 211 10.55 -26.68 -53.93
CA GLN A 211 10.58 -27.49 -52.72
C GLN A 211 9.16 -27.73 -52.19
N PRO A 212 8.87 -28.93 -51.66
CA PRO A 212 7.64 -29.18 -50.93
C PRO A 212 7.56 -28.27 -49.71
N GLY A 213 6.35 -27.77 -49.41
CA GLY A 213 6.13 -26.99 -48.20
C GLY A 213 6.31 -27.87 -46.96
N LYS A 214 6.96 -27.34 -45.91
CA LYS A 214 7.22 -28.04 -44.65
C LYS A 214 6.65 -27.28 -43.47
N TRP A 215 6.04 -28.02 -42.55
CA TRP A 215 5.65 -27.51 -41.24
C TRP A 215 6.77 -27.70 -40.22
N GLN A 216 7.00 -26.70 -39.40
CA GLN A 216 7.96 -26.72 -38.30
C GLN A 216 7.32 -26.06 -37.06
N SER A 217 7.30 -26.79 -35.95
CA SER A 217 6.87 -26.26 -34.66
C SER A 217 8.05 -25.57 -33.99
N ALA A 218 7.90 -24.29 -33.66
CA ALA A 218 8.93 -23.53 -32.96
C ALA A 218 8.91 -23.84 -31.45
N TRP A 219 7.72 -23.97 -30.88
CA TRP A 219 7.53 -24.32 -29.47
C TRP A 219 6.09 -24.75 -29.21
N THR A 220 5.93 -25.64 -28.24
CA THR A 220 4.67 -26.02 -27.62
C THR A 220 4.86 -26.10 -26.12
N TYR A 221 4.11 -25.30 -25.36
CA TYR A 221 4.19 -25.32 -23.91
C TYR A 221 2.85 -24.97 -23.26
N ALA A 222 2.67 -25.48 -22.06
CA ALA A 222 1.63 -25.05 -21.14
C ALA A 222 2.27 -24.28 -19.99
N GLU A 223 1.68 -23.16 -19.60
CA GLU A 223 2.12 -22.38 -18.45
C GLU A 223 0.97 -22.09 -17.50
N ARG A 224 1.31 -21.88 -16.22
CA ARG A 224 0.39 -21.33 -15.22
C ARG A 224 1.12 -20.48 -14.20
N GLY A 225 0.44 -19.46 -13.69
CA GLY A 225 0.90 -18.71 -12.53
C GLY A 225 0.74 -19.50 -11.22
N ILE A 226 1.64 -19.28 -10.27
CA ILE A 226 1.54 -19.73 -8.88
C ILE A 226 1.68 -18.50 -8.00
N ASN A 227 0.55 -17.85 -7.70
CA ASN A 227 0.51 -16.54 -7.04
C ASN A 227 1.19 -16.57 -5.67
N SER A 228 1.00 -17.63 -4.88
CA SER A 228 1.61 -17.79 -3.55
C SER A 228 3.15 -17.80 -3.57
N LEU A 229 3.75 -18.19 -4.70
CA LEU A 229 5.19 -18.19 -4.90
C LEU A 229 5.67 -17.04 -5.79
N LYS A 230 4.77 -16.17 -6.26
CA LYS A 230 5.05 -15.13 -7.25
C LYS A 230 5.87 -15.66 -8.43
N SER A 231 5.48 -16.85 -8.90
CA SER A 231 6.26 -17.65 -9.85
C SER A 231 5.38 -18.22 -10.95
N ARG A 232 6.00 -18.58 -12.06
CA ARG A 232 5.38 -19.21 -13.21
C ARG A 232 5.95 -20.60 -13.44
N LEU A 233 5.05 -21.58 -13.57
CA LEU A 233 5.36 -22.94 -13.96
C LEU A 233 5.17 -23.09 -15.48
N THR A 234 6.19 -23.56 -16.16
CA THR A 234 6.19 -23.86 -17.60
C THR A 234 6.49 -25.34 -17.84
N LEU A 235 5.67 -25.98 -18.67
CA LEU A 235 5.77 -27.38 -19.07
C LEU A 235 5.84 -27.46 -20.59
N GLY A 236 6.89 -28.06 -21.13
CA GLY A 236 7.07 -28.22 -22.59
C GLY A 236 8.32 -27.51 -23.08
N GLU A 237 8.24 -26.94 -24.28
CA GLU A 237 9.37 -26.32 -24.97
C GLU A 237 9.47 -24.83 -24.64
N SER A 238 10.60 -24.41 -24.07
CA SER A 238 10.86 -23.01 -23.73
C SER A 238 12.37 -22.74 -23.66
N TYR A 239 12.75 -21.57 -23.17
CA TYR A 239 14.12 -21.11 -23.01
C TYR A 239 14.36 -20.67 -21.56
N THR A 240 15.57 -20.85 -21.05
CA THR A 240 15.96 -20.33 -19.73
C THR A 240 16.16 -18.82 -19.78
N THR A 241 16.14 -18.16 -18.62
CA THR A 241 16.51 -16.74 -18.55
C THR A 241 18.00 -16.57 -18.83
N GLY A 242 18.36 -15.49 -19.52
CA GLY A 242 19.74 -15.16 -19.89
C GLY A 242 20.48 -14.27 -18.88
N ASN A 243 20.02 -14.20 -17.63
CA ASN A 243 20.46 -13.17 -16.67
C ASN A 243 21.86 -13.44 -16.09
N VAL A 244 22.24 -14.71 -15.94
CA VAL A 244 23.53 -15.13 -15.35
C VAL A 244 24.35 -15.97 -16.34
N PHE A 245 23.67 -16.85 -17.07
CA PHE A 245 24.26 -17.71 -18.09
C PHE A 245 23.55 -17.48 -19.42
N ASP A 246 24.15 -17.98 -20.50
CA ASP A 246 23.51 -17.97 -21.82
C ASP A 246 22.18 -18.72 -21.78
N SER A 247 21.16 -18.14 -22.41
CA SER A 247 19.84 -18.75 -22.54
C SER A 247 19.92 -20.03 -23.36
N VAL A 248 19.46 -21.14 -22.79
CA VAL A 248 19.42 -22.44 -23.47
C VAL A 248 17.97 -22.88 -23.77
N PRO A 249 17.69 -23.39 -24.98
CA PRO A 249 16.41 -24.02 -25.27
C PRO A 249 16.31 -25.36 -24.52
N PHE A 250 15.13 -25.67 -24.01
CA PHE A 250 14.87 -26.93 -23.33
C PHE A 250 13.46 -27.44 -23.64
N ARG A 251 13.25 -28.75 -23.43
CA ARG A 251 11.94 -29.38 -23.36
C ARG A 251 11.81 -30.08 -22.02
N GLY A 252 11.00 -29.56 -21.12
CA GLY A 252 10.93 -30.05 -19.76
C GLY A 252 10.02 -29.21 -18.86
N VAL A 253 10.42 -29.08 -17.60
CA VAL A 253 9.70 -28.35 -16.56
C VAL A 253 10.57 -27.22 -16.05
N MET A 254 10.00 -26.02 -15.93
CA MET A 254 10.67 -24.87 -15.34
C MET A 254 9.72 -24.17 -14.37
N LEU A 255 10.23 -23.84 -13.18
CA LEU A 255 9.57 -22.95 -12.23
C LEU A 255 10.48 -21.75 -12.03
N ALA A 256 10.01 -20.55 -12.38
CA ALA A 256 10.78 -19.32 -12.30
C ALA A 256 9.93 -18.21 -11.68
N SER A 257 10.57 -17.29 -10.95
CA SER A 257 9.89 -16.09 -10.43
C SER A 257 9.39 -15.21 -11.58
N ASP A 258 8.19 -14.66 -11.44
CA ASP A 258 7.58 -13.78 -12.45
C ASP A 258 7.56 -12.34 -11.91
N GLU A 259 8.38 -11.48 -12.50
CA GLU A 259 8.48 -10.07 -12.08
C GLU A 259 7.15 -9.33 -12.22
N ASN A 260 6.25 -9.75 -13.13
CA ASN A 260 4.93 -9.14 -13.26
C ASN A 260 4.01 -9.41 -12.04
N MET A 261 4.34 -10.39 -11.19
CA MET A 261 3.66 -10.68 -9.92
C MET A 261 4.29 -9.93 -8.73
N VAL A 262 5.32 -9.11 -8.98
CA VAL A 262 6.01 -8.32 -7.96
C VAL A 262 5.68 -6.83 -8.19
N PRO A 263 5.35 -6.06 -7.13
CA PRO A 263 5.12 -4.62 -7.24
C PRO A 263 6.28 -3.89 -7.92
N SER A 264 6.00 -2.82 -8.66
CA SER A 264 7.02 -2.06 -9.40
C SER A 264 8.19 -1.63 -8.53
N ASP A 265 7.89 -1.17 -7.32
CA ASP A 265 8.84 -0.58 -6.39
C ASP A 265 9.80 -1.63 -5.78
N GLN A 266 9.52 -2.92 -6.01
CA GLN A 266 10.34 -4.06 -5.56
C GLN A 266 11.07 -4.75 -6.72
N ARG A 267 10.69 -4.48 -7.98
CA ARG A 267 11.34 -5.09 -9.16
C ARG A 267 12.71 -4.47 -9.41
N ASP A 268 12.77 -3.15 -9.39
CA ASP A 268 13.98 -2.41 -9.72
C ASP A 268 14.81 -2.17 -8.45
N PHE A 269 16.14 -2.26 -8.59
CA PHE A 269 17.04 -1.90 -7.50
C PHE A 269 16.94 -0.41 -7.21
N ALA A 270 16.35 -0.06 -6.07
CA ALA A 270 16.36 1.29 -5.53
C ALA A 270 17.09 1.32 -4.17
N PRO A 271 17.96 2.31 -3.92
CA PRO A 271 18.63 2.44 -2.63
C PRO A 271 17.61 2.73 -1.52
N VAL A 272 17.68 1.95 -0.44
CA VAL A 272 16.79 2.14 0.73
C VAL A 272 17.33 3.27 1.60
N VAL A 273 16.62 4.39 1.65
CA VAL A 273 16.95 5.53 2.53
C VAL A 273 16.36 5.30 3.92
N ARG A 274 17.21 5.32 4.96
CA ARG A 274 16.80 5.18 6.36
C ARG A 274 17.17 6.43 7.16
N GLY A 275 16.28 6.86 8.05
CA GLY A 275 16.49 7.99 8.94
C GLY A 275 15.43 8.05 10.04
N ILE A 276 15.68 8.85 11.07
CA ILE A 276 14.74 9.07 12.19
C ILE A 276 14.38 10.55 12.22
N ALA A 277 13.09 10.85 12.15
CA ALA A 277 12.55 12.19 12.37
C ALA A 277 11.98 12.27 13.79
N ARG A 278 12.34 13.31 14.56
CA ARG A 278 11.81 13.53 15.91
C ARG A 278 10.44 14.20 15.92
N THR A 279 10.06 14.83 14.82
CA THR A 279 8.81 15.56 14.62
C THR A 279 8.21 15.20 13.26
N GLN A 280 6.97 15.62 13.00
CA GLN A 280 6.42 15.59 11.64
C GLN A 280 7.35 16.36 10.70
N ALA A 281 7.87 15.68 9.68
CA ALA A 281 8.90 16.19 8.80
C ALA A 281 8.58 15.86 7.34
N ARG A 282 8.93 16.78 6.44
CA ARG A 282 8.88 16.55 5.00
C ARG A 282 10.24 16.04 4.55
N VAL A 283 10.29 14.81 4.06
CA VAL A 283 11.50 14.20 3.49
C VAL A 283 11.47 14.41 1.98
N GLU A 284 12.48 15.09 1.44
CA GLU A 284 12.66 15.25 0.00
C GLU A 284 13.96 14.56 -0.43
N VAL A 285 13.88 13.65 -1.40
CA VAL A 285 15.04 13.02 -2.03
C VAL A 285 15.23 13.63 -3.41
N LYS A 286 16.45 14.07 -3.74
CA LYS A 286 16.77 14.68 -5.03
C LYS A 286 17.85 13.89 -5.76
N GLN A 287 17.63 13.62 -7.04
CA GLN A 287 18.61 13.02 -7.94
C GLN A 287 18.74 13.91 -9.19
N ASN A 288 19.97 14.27 -9.57
CA ASN A 288 20.26 15.15 -10.71
C ASN A 288 19.50 16.49 -10.69
N GLY A 289 19.24 17.05 -9.50
CA GLY A 289 18.52 18.32 -9.34
C GLY A 289 16.99 18.21 -9.37
N TYR A 290 16.44 17.02 -9.64
CA TYR A 290 15.00 16.76 -9.62
C TYR A 290 14.58 16.08 -8.32
N THR A 291 13.45 16.50 -7.75
CA THR A 291 12.82 15.83 -6.61
C THR A 291 12.21 14.52 -7.10
N MET A 292 12.68 13.41 -6.54
CA MET A 292 12.06 12.10 -6.73
C MET A 292 10.96 11.99 -5.67
N THR A 293 9.72 12.13 -6.11
CA THR A 293 8.52 12.00 -5.27
C THR A 293 8.11 10.56 -5.06
#